data_AF-A0A5K1J5E7-F1
#
_entry.id   AF-A0A5K1J5E7-F1
#
_cell.length_a   1.000
_cell.length_b   1.000
_cell.length_c   1.000
_cell.angle_alpha   90.00
_cell.angle_beta   90.00
_cell.angle_gamma   90.00
#
_symmetry.space_group_name_H-M   'P 1'
#
loop_
_entity.id
_entity.type
_entity.pdbx_description
1 polymer ?
#
loop_
_entity_poly.entity_id
_entity_poly.type
_entity_poly.pdbx_seq_one_letter_code
_entity_poly.pdbx_strand_id
1 'polypeptide(L)'
;MPSWNIHIAHAERLLKGGGSVARAVRDGNAFLFGNLIPDIYVGYMVPGVVRPVPYRVTHFAKPEHIPKPRAGEFFDAYVRPLARECGLLDALGDDCATGGGVGAPGFASGASGFVGADSDRAPVGPTGSAAAGDPALERSWRAPASLAAEVAHVSPAHTPTFEWDFDVAETAACQRDAFATSRRALSRDELRRSLFDMVLGTWVHLLADCTWNQAVSDLIDARGEQPSRDFRIKKQGDFDLFGKSLELDLMPRLTPQLIEVAAAFPQYEIDAASVSATCAIAHETVRTNHPVTGAAYRLLDEEFFSRVFAEVNARAEREMEYAGTR
;
A
#
# COMPACT_ATOMS: atom_id res chain seq x y z
N MET A 1 -16.76 10.60 4.60
CA MET A 1 -16.36 10.72 3.20
C MET A 1 -15.01 11.38 3.18
N PRO A 2 -13.97 10.64 2.84
CA PRO A 2 -13.40 9.78 3.87
C PRO A 2 -11.89 9.96 4.05
N SER A 3 -11.41 9.36 5.13
CA SER A 3 -10.04 9.33 5.64
C SER A 3 -9.01 8.72 4.68
N TRP A 4 -9.24 8.62 3.37
CA TRP A 4 -8.28 8.01 2.44
C TRP A 4 -6.92 8.69 2.52
N ASN A 5 -6.89 10.02 2.63
CA ASN A 5 -5.66 10.76 2.84
C ASN A 5 -4.92 10.28 4.08
N ILE A 6 -5.65 10.00 5.17
CA ILE A 6 -5.08 9.47 6.42
C ILE A 6 -4.58 8.04 6.22
N HIS A 7 -5.32 7.18 5.51
CA HIS A 7 -4.92 5.80 5.22
C HIS A 7 -3.68 5.76 4.30
N ILE A 8 -3.69 6.51 3.20
CA ILE A 8 -2.53 6.70 2.31
C ILE A 8 -1.35 7.22 3.13
N ALA A 9 -1.53 8.23 3.98
CA ALA A 9 -0.46 8.75 4.84
C ALA A 9 0.09 7.70 5.82
N HIS A 10 -0.76 6.84 6.40
CA HIS A 10 -0.29 5.72 7.22
C HIS A 10 0.55 4.73 6.41
N ALA A 11 0.06 4.31 5.24
CA ALA A 11 0.79 3.41 4.36
C ALA A 11 2.14 4.01 3.94
N GLU A 12 2.15 5.29 3.55
CA GLU A 12 3.37 6.03 3.23
C GLU A 12 4.36 6.10 4.39
N ARG A 13 3.87 6.46 5.58
CA ARG A 13 4.70 6.60 6.78
C ARG A 13 5.38 5.29 7.13
N LEU A 14 4.66 4.18 7.02
CA LEU A 14 5.18 2.84 7.28
C LEU A 14 6.18 2.42 6.21
N LEU A 15 5.88 2.59 4.93
CA LEU A 15 6.80 2.27 3.83
C LEU A 15 8.12 3.07 3.91
N LYS A 16 8.04 4.36 4.25
CA LYS A 16 9.20 5.26 4.39
C LYS A 16 9.95 5.09 5.72
N GLY A 17 9.32 4.48 6.73
CA GLY A 17 9.81 4.45 8.11
C GLY A 17 10.95 3.48 8.42
N GLY A 18 11.23 2.51 7.52
CA GLY A 18 12.31 1.52 7.72
C GLY A 18 12.05 0.51 8.85
N GLY A 19 10.85 0.50 9.43
CA GLY A 19 10.44 -0.37 10.52
C GLY A 19 10.19 -1.83 10.10
N SER A 20 9.65 -2.61 11.01
CA SER A 20 9.26 -4.01 10.79
C SER A 20 8.28 -4.16 9.63
N VAL A 21 7.32 -3.24 9.48
CA VAL A 21 6.37 -3.24 8.35
C VAL A 21 7.13 -3.03 7.04
N ALA A 22 7.96 -1.98 6.96
CA ALA A 22 8.75 -1.69 5.76
C ALA A 22 9.65 -2.86 5.34
N ARG A 23 10.30 -3.52 6.30
CA ARG A 23 11.17 -4.68 6.06
C ARG A 23 10.39 -5.90 5.58
N ALA A 24 9.14 -6.04 6.03
CA ALA A 24 8.27 -7.12 5.59
C ALA A 24 7.70 -6.91 4.18
N VAL A 25 7.59 -5.67 3.69
CA VAL A 25 6.99 -5.38 2.37
C VAL A 25 7.99 -5.56 1.22
N ARG A 26 7.63 -6.31 0.17
CA ARG A 26 8.41 -6.36 -1.11
C ARG A 26 7.69 -5.70 -2.28
N ASP A 27 6.38 -5.65 -2.23
CA ASP A 27 5.50 -5.02 -3.19
C ASP A 27 4.75 -3.85 -2.53
N GLY A 28 5.40 -2.68 -2.54
CA GLY A 28 4.83 -1.46 -1.98
C GLY A 28 3.58 -0.99 -2.72
N ASN A 29 3.45 -1.31 -4.01
CA ASN A 29 2.26 -0.99 -4.80
C ASN A 29 1.04 -1.81 -4.32
N ALA A 30 1.22 -3.13 -4.15
CA ALA A 30 0.19 -4.00 -3.60
C ALA A 30 -0.17 -3.64 -2.15
N PHE A 31 0.83 -3.35 -1.31
CA PHE A 31 0.61 -2.89 0.07
C PHE A 31 -0.21 -1.60 0.14
N LEU A 32 0.17 -0.58 -0.65
CA LEU A 32 -0.56 0.69 -0.68
C LEU A 32 -2.00 0.50 -1.17
N PHE A 33 -2.21 -0.26 -2.26
CA PHE A 33 -3.54 -0.57 -2.74
C PHE A 33 -4.37 -1.36 -1.70
N GLY A 34 -3.73 -2.32 -1.02
CA GLY A 34 -4.33 -3.09 0.06
C GLY A 34 -4.94 -2.23 1.16
N ASN A 35 -4.32 -1.09 1.44
CA ASN A 35 -4.78 -0.11 2.44
C ASN A 35 -6.05 0.65 2.04
N LEU A 36 -6.52 0.48 0.80
CA LEU A 36 -7.73 1.11 0.26
C LEU A 36 -8.89 0.10 0.11
N ILE A 37 -8.58 -1.21 0.13
CA ILE A 37 -9.52 -2.31 -0.14
C ILE A 37 -10.81 -2.27 0.71
N PRO A 38 -10.77 -2.02 2.04
CA PRO A 38 -11.97 -2.09 2.87
C PRO A 38 -13.08 -1.11 2.45
N ASP A 39 -12.71 0.00 1.81
CA ASP A 39 -13.61 1.07 1.41
C ASP A 39 -14.11 0.98 -0.04
N ILE A 40 -13.58 0.05 -0.84
CA ILE A 40 -13.98 -0.13 -2.25
C ILE A 40 -15.46 -0.50 -2.31
N TYR A 41 -15.84 -1.67 -1.79
CA TYR A 41 -17.18 -2.23 -1.97
C TYR A 41 -18.21 -1.80 -0.94
N VAL A 42 -17.82 -1.06 0.10
CA VAL A 42 -18.78 -0.29 0.91
C VAL A 42 -19.37 0.87 0.09
N GLY A 43 -18.74 1.23 -1.04
CA GLY A 43 -19.16 2.33 -1.91
C GLY A 43 -18.71 3.68 -1.37
N TYR A 44 -17.76 3.70 -0.44
CA TYR A 44 -17.12 4.94 -0.01
C TYR A 44 -16.14 5.39 -1.06
N MET A 45 -15.24 4.51 -1.49
CA MET A 45 -14.18 4.83 -2.45
C MET A 45 -14.62 4.83 -3.89
N VAL A 46 -15.20 3.73 -4.37
CA VAL A 46 -15.62 3.64 -5.77
C VAL A 46 -17.10 4.02 -5.87
N PRO A 47 -17.48 5.08 -6.62
CA PRO A 47 -18.88 5.40 -6.84
C PRO A 47 -19.53 4.34 -7.73
N GLY A 48 -20.83 4.09 -7.54
CA GLY A 48 -21.60 3.22 -8.43
C GLY A 48 -21.23 1.74 -8.38
N VAL A 49 -20.69 1.25 -7.25
CA VAL A 49 -20.41 -0.18 -7.03
C VAL A 49 -21.66 -1.02 -7.30
N VAL A 50 -21.57 -1.91 -8.30
CA VAL A 50 -22.68 -2.75 -8.77
C VAL A 50 -23.07 -3.82 -7.74
N ARG A 51 -22.08 -4.36 -7.00
CA ARG A 51 -22.28 -5.40 -5.98
C ARG A 51 -21.65 -4.95 -4.66
N PRO A 52 -22.35 -4.13 -3.86
CA PRO A 52 -21.80 -3.63 -2.60
C PRO A 52 -21.60 -4.78 -1.61
N VAL A 53 -20.50 -4.73 -0.87
CA VAL A 53 -20.18 -5.65 0.21
C VAL A 53 -20.42 -4.92 1.54
N PRO A 54 -21.22 -5.47 2.47
CA PRO A 54 -21.54 -4.78 3.71
C PRO A 54 -20.30 -4.43 4.53
N TYR A 55 -20.28 -3.27 5.21
CA TYR A 55 -19.17 -2.79 6.05
C TYR A 55 -18.68 -3.85 7.05
N ARG A 56 -19.60 -4.58 7.70
CA ARG A 56 -19.25 -5.68 8.62
C ARG A 56 -18.37 -6.77 8.00
N VAL A 57 -18.51 -6.99 6.70
CA VAL A 57 -17.67 -7.91 5.94
C VAL A 57 -16.36 -7.22 5.63
N THR A 58 -16.35 -6.11 4.88
CA THR A 58 -15.10 -5.47 4.42
C THR A 58 -14.18 -5.03 5.57
N HIS A 59 -14.74 -4.66 6.72
CA HIS A 59 -13.99 -4.21 7.89
C HIS A 59 -13.86 -5.27 8.99
N PHE A 60 -14.30 -6.50 8.74
CA PHE A 60 -14.24 -7.60 9.71
C PHE A 60 -14.86 -7.22 11.07
N ALA A 61 -15.97 -6.48 11.05
CA ALA A 61 -16.56 -5.81 12.21
C ALA A 61 -17.89 -6.43 12.64
N LYS A 62 -18.22 -6.33 13.94
CA LYS A 62 -19.56 -6.66 14.44
C LYS A 62 -20.54 -5.51 14.19
N PRO A 63 -21.87 -5.79 14.09
CA PRO A 63 -22.87 -4.73 13.99
C PRO A 63 -23.00 -4.00 15.33
N GLU A 64 -22.34 -2.84 15.47
CA GLU A 64 -22.36 -1.97 16.65
C GLU A 64 -22.56 -0.51 16.22
N HIS A 65 -22.91 0.38 17.16
CA HIS A 65 -23.18 1.79 16.85
C HIS A 65 -21.97 2.52 16.25
N ILE A 66 -20.77 2.20 16.74
CA ILE A 66 -19.48 2.55 16.13
C ILE A 66 -18.79 1.21 15.86
N PRO A 67 -18.95 0.62 14.67
CA PRO A 67 -18.39 -0.69 14.38
C PRO A 67 -16.86 -0.59 14.38
N LYS A 68 -16.22 -1.37 15.26
CA LYS A 68 -14.75 -1.46 15.35
C LYS A 68 -14.26 -2.63 14.51
N PRO A 69 -13.33 -2.43 13.57
CA PRO A 69 -12.68 -3.54 12.89
C PRO A 69 -11.98 -4.47 13.88
N ARG A 70 -12.08 -5.78 13.63
CA ARG A 70 -11.36 -6.80 14.41
C ARG A 70 -10.01 -7.07 13.74
N ALA A 71 -9.14 -6.07 13.74
CA ALA A 71 -7.86 -6.09 13.03
C ALA A 71 -6.97 -7.28 13.43
N GLY A 72 -6.94 -7.65 14.73
CA GLY A 72 -6.17 -8.81 15.19
C GLY A 72 -6.67 -10.15 14.63
N GLU A 73 -7.98 -10.31 14.44
CA GLU A 73 -8.51 -11.55 13.87
C GLU A 73 -8.30 -11.62 12.36
N PHE A 74 -8.39 -10.48 11.68
CA PHE A 74 -7.98 -10.40 10.28
C PHE A 74 -6.49 -10.77 10.12
N PHE A 75 -5.64 -10.28 11.03
CA PHE A 75 -4.22 -10.62 11.06
C PHE A 75 -4.01 -12.14 11.17
N ASP A 76 -4.65 -12.77 12.16
CA ASP A 76 -4.51 -14.21 12.39
C ASP A 76 -5.12 -15.06 11.26
N ALA A 77 -6.20 -14.59 10.64
CA ALA A 77 -6.89 -15.30 9.58
C ALA A 77 -6.18 -15.21 8.21
N TYR A 78 -5.56 -14.06 7.87
CA TYR A 78 -5.06 -13.81 6.52
C TYR A 78 -3.59 -13.38 6.48
N VAL A 79 -3.13 -12.48 7.36
CA VAL A 79 -1.74 -12.00 7.33
C VAL A 79 -0.77 -13.09 7.79
N ARG A 80 -1.04 -13.70 8.95
CA ARG A 80 -0.15 -14.70 9.56
C ARG A 80 0.05 -15.95 8.68
N PRO A 81 -1.00 -16.56 8.08
CA PRO A 81 -0.80 -17.71 7.20
C PRO A 81 0.05 -17.38 5.98
N LEU A 82 -0.23 -16.26 5.30
CA LEU A 82 0.55 -15.82 4.14
C LEU A 82 2.00 -15.47 4.51
N ALA A 83 2.24 -14.89 5.69
CA ALA A 83 3.58 -14.65 6.20
C ALA A 83 4.39 -15.95 6.37
N ARG A 84 3.76 -17.02 6.89
CA ARG A 84 4.38 -18.35 6.99
C ARG A 84 4.69 -18.94 5.63
N GLU A 85 3.73 -18.89 4.71
CA GLU A 85 3.91 -19.40 3.34
C GLU A 85 5.02 -18.66 2.58
N CYS A 86 5.24 -17.38 2.89
CA CYS A 86 6.31 -16.57 2.31
C CYS A 86 7.67 -16.71 3.02
N GLY A 87 7.78 -17.55 4.07
CA GLY A 87 9.00 -17.72 4.87
C GLY A 87 9.44 -16.47 5.64
N LEU A 88 8.52 -15.53 5.92
CA LEU A 88 8.84 -14.26 6.58
C LEU A 88 8.99 -14.41 8.10
N LEU A 89 8.29 -15.38 8.70
CA LEU A 89 8.32 -15.59 10.15
C LEU A 89 9.57 -16.34 10.60
N ASP A 90 10.15 -17.18 9.73
CA ASP A 90 11.44 -17.83 9.99
C ASP A 90 12.62 -16.83 9.85
N ALA A 91 12.47 -15.81 8.99
CA ALA A 91 13.51 -14.80 8.71
C ALA A 91 13.54 -13.63 9.72
N LEU A 92 12.46 -13.41 10.48
CA LEU A 92 12.37 -12.36 11.50
C LEU A 92 12.80 -12.83 12.90
N GLY A 93 13.02 -14.13 13.09
CA GLY A 93 13.41 -14.74 14.37
C GLY A 93 14.90 -15.04 14.53
N ASP A 94 15.74 -14.87 13.49
CA ASP A 94 17.11 -15.41 13.47
C ASP A 94 18.22 -14.40 13.87
N ASP A 95 17.86 -13.17 14.26
CA ASP A 95 18.85 -12.17 14.73
C ASP A 95 19.31 -12.38 16.18
N CYS A 96 18.93 -13.50 16.82
CA CYS A 96 19.31 -13.83 18.19
C CYS A 96 19.87 -15.26 18.37
N ALA A 97 20.71 -15.76 17.45
CA ALA A 97 21.46 -17.00 17.72
C ALA A 97 22.74 -17.18 16.86
N THR A 98 23.74 -16.29 16.97
CA THR A 98 25.13 -16.69 16.64
C THR A 98 26.10 -16.37 17.78
N GLY A 99 25.80 -16.93 18.95
CA GLY A 99 26.76 -17.14 20.02
C GLY A 99 27.54 -18.44 19.80
N GLY A 100 28.82 -18.30 19.40
CA GLY A 100 29.93 -19.20 19.75
C GLY A 100 29.76 -20.72 19.58
N GLY A 101 30.34 -21.27 18.51
CA GLY A 101 30.61 -22.71 18.39
C GLY A 101 31.79 -22.96 17.47
N VAL A 102 32.89 -23.44 18.05
CA VAL A 102 34.25 -23.54 17.48
C VAL A 102 34.46 -24.91 16.81
N GLY A 103 35.19 -24.94 15.68
CA GLY A 103 35.97 -26.12 15.22
C GLY A 103 35.50 -26.76 13.88
N ALA A 104 36.02 -26.37 12.70
CA ALA A 104 37.29 -26.81 12.03
C ALA A 104 37.06 -27.98 11.01
N PRO A 105 38.00 -28.30 10.09
CA PRO A 105 38.07 -27.74 8.73
C PRO A 105 38.17 -28.81 7.60
N GLY A 106 38.15 -28.36 6.32
CA GLY A 106 38.52 -29.16 5.13
C GLY A 106 37.36 -29.25 4.11
N PHE A 107 37.52 -29.09 2.80
CA PHE A 107 38.69 -29.21 1.92
C PHE A 107 38.54 -28.23 0.75
N ALA A 108 39.65 -27.60 0.37
CA ALA A 108 39.82 -26.92 -0.90
C ALA A 108 40.38 -27.90 -1.94
N SER A 109 39.82 -27.88 -3.16
CA SER A 109 40.43 -28.31 -4.41
C SER A 109 39.82 -27.39 -5.48
N GLY A 110 40.54 -26.54 -6.22
CA GLY A 110 41.87 -26.74 -6.77
C GLY A 110 41.75 -27.38 -8.15
N ALA A 111 41.48 -26.57 -9.18
CA ALA A 111 41.81 -26.90 -10.56
C ALA A 111 41.95 -25.61 -11.38
N SER A 112 43.18 -25.35 -11.81
CA SER A 112 43.57 -24.32 -12.78
C SER A 112 43.91 -25.00 -14.12
N GLY A 113 43.80 -24.23 -15.21
CA GLY A 113 44.31 -24.55 -16.55
C GLY A 113 43.18 -24.63 -17.58
N PHE A 114 43.28 -24.10 -18.81
CA PHE A 114 44.41 -23.54 -19.52
C PHE A 114 43.91 -22.72 -20.74
N VAL A 115 44.74 -21.75 -21.11
CA VAL A 115 44.84 -20.92 -22.33
C VAL A 115 44.37 -21.53 -23.66
N GLY A 116 43.75 -20.69 -24.51
CA GLY A 116 43.69 -20.89 -25.98
C GLY A 116 43.12 -19.68 -26.73
N ALA A 117 43.99 -18.85 -27.32
CA ALA A 117 43.71 -17.97 -28.46
C ALA A 117 43.49 -18.84 -29.74
N ASP A 118 42.92 -18.45 -30.87
CA ASP A 118 42.92 -17.17 -31.58
C ASP A 118 41.90 -17.23 -32.75
N SER A 119 41.50 -16.07 -33.25
CA SER A 119 41.12 -15.71 -34.64
C SER A 119 40.13 -16.56 -35.46
N ASP A 120 39.00 -15.95 -35.84
CA ASP A 120 38.70 -15.73 -37.28
C ASP A 120 37.65 -14.64 -37.53
N ARG A 121 37.86 -13.86 -38.60
CA ARG A 121 37.24 -12.57 -38.90
C ARG A 121 36.40 -12.62 -40.19
N ALA A 122 35.11 -12.30 -40.04
CA ALA A 122 34.19 -11.59 -40.97
C ALA A 122 33.70 -12.33 -42.26
N PRO A 123 32.52 -11.97 -42.83
CA PRO A 123 32.21 -10.62 -43.33
C PRO A 123 30.86 -10.02 -42.88
N VAL A 124 30.80 -8.69 -43.03
CA VAL A 124 29.68 -7.78 -42.76
C VAL A 124 28.70 -7.73 -43.94
N GLY A 125 27.40 -7.71 -43.67
CA GLY A 125 26.34 -7.34 -44.61
C GLY A 125 25.04 -7.01 -43.85
N PRO A 126 24.31 -5.94 -44.21
CA PRO A 126 23.42 -5.21 -43.29
C PRO A 126 21.99 -5.74 -43.33
N THR A 127 21.24 -5.53 -42.24
CA THR A 127 19.84 -5.03 -42.19
C THR A 127 19.12 -5.57 -40.96
N GLY A 128 18.32 -4.70 -40.34
CA GLY A 128 17.44 -5.06 -39.22
C GLY A 128 18.02 -4.64 -37.88
N SER A 129 18.07 -3.33 -37.63
CA SER A 129 18.10 -2.80 -36.26
C SER A 129 16.86 -3.33 -35.53
N ALA A 130 16.97 -4.52 -34.93
CA ALA A 130 16.14 -4.89 -33.81
C ALA A 130 16.41 -3.81 -32.77
N ALA A 131 15.42 -2.95 -32.54
CA ALA A 131 15.45 -1.99 -31.45
C ALA A 131 15.67 -2.81 -30.18
N ALA A 132 16.93 -2.84 -29.72
CA ALA A 132 17.26 -3.25 -28.39
C ALA A 132 16.50 -2.27 -27.50
N GLY A 133 15.40 -2.75 -26.91
CA GLY A 133 14.66 -2.00 -25.91
C GLY A 133 15.67 -1.51 -24.88
N ASP A 134 15.64 -0.21 -24.62
CA ASP A 134 16.47 0.43 -23.61
C ASP A 134 16.32 -0.34 -22.28
N PRO A 135 17.37 -0.97 -21.73
CA PRO A 135 17.27 -1.74 -20.49
C PRO A 135 17.01 -0.87 -19.25
N ALA A 136 16.93 0.47 -19.42
CA ALA A 136 16.97 1.43 -18.34
C ALA A 136 15.61 1.87 -17.76
N LEU A 137 14.46 1.31 -18.16
CA LEU A 137 13.15 1.79 -17.69
C LEU A 137 12.04 0.73 -17.63
N GLU A 138 12.33 -0.53 -17.28
CA GLU A 138 11.27 -1.34 -16.65
C GLU A 138 10.95 -0.71 -15.29
N ARG A 139 10.03 0.26 -15.28
CA ARG A 139 9.49 0.84 -14.04
C ARG A 139 9.01 -0.34 -13.19
N SER A 140 9.66 -0.54 -12.04
CA SER A 140 9.31 -1.62 -11.12
C SER A 140 7.82 -1.54 -10.80
N TRP A 141 7.05 -2.54 -11.26
CA TRP A 141 5.60 -2.63 -11.04
C TRP A 141 5.24 -2.78 -9.55
N ARG A 142 6.23 -3.15 -8.74
CA ARG A 142 6.16 -3.31 -7.28
C ARG A 142 6.27 -1.99 -6.53
N ALA A 143 6.84 -0.95 -7.15
CA ALA A 143 6.97 0.36 -6.52
C ALA A 143 5.70 1.18 -6.78
N PRO A 144 5.10 1.82 -5.76
CA PRO A 144 4.02 2.77 -5.99
C PRO A 144 4.51 3.95 -6.86
N ALA A 145 3.57 4.72 -7.40
CA ALA A 145 3.88 6.01 -8.01
C ALA A 145 4.19 7.04 -6.94
N SER A 146 5.04 8.02 -7.29
CA SER A 146 5.40 9.16 -6.43
C SER A 146 5.14 10.44 -7.21
N LEU A 147 4.35 11.34 -6.64
CA LEU A 147 4.06 12.65 -7.22
C LEU A 147 5.35 13.47 -7.34
N ALA A 148 6.20 13.43 -6.32
CA ALA A 148 7.48 14.14 -6.34
C ALA A 148 8.40 13.64 -7.47
N ALA A 149 8.47 12.32 -7.68
CA ALA A 149 9.25 11.74 -8.76
C ALA A 149 8.70 12.08 -10.16
N GLU A 150 7.37 12.13 -10.30
CA GLU A 150 6.71 12.56 -11.55
C GLU A 150 7.00 14.04 -11.85
N VAL A 151 6.82 14.93 -10.86
CA VAL A 151 7.09 16.37 -11.01
C VAL A 151 8.55 16.63 -11.34
N ALA A 152 9.49 15.92 -10.72
CA ALA A 152 10.92 16.05 -11.01
C ALA A 152 11.28 15.63 -12.45
N HIS A 153 10.46 14.78 -13.08
CA HIS A 153 10.66 14.34 -14.46
C HIS A 153 10.06 15.32 -15.49
N VAL A 154 9.10 16.16 -15.07
CA VAL A 154 8.51 17.20 -15.92
C VAL A 154 9.36 18.47 -15.82
N SER A 155 9.75 19.04 -16.96
CA SER A 155 10.48 20.31 -16.97
C SER A 155 9.67 21.41 -16.26
N PRO A 156 10.25 22.19 -15.32
CA PRO A 156 9.55 23.29 -14.64
C PRO A 156 8.92 24.32 -15.59
N ALA A 157 9.46 24.41 -16.83
CA ALA A 157 8.97 25.30 -17.89
C ALA A 157 7.61 24.89 -18.49
N HIS A 158 7.14 23.67 -18.21
CA HIS A 158 5.87 23.13 -18.72
C HIS A 158 4.85 22.89 -17.62
N THR A 159 4.90 23.63 -16.51
CA THR A 159 3.86 23.56 -15.47
C THR A 159 2.52 23.95 -16.09
N PRO A 160 1.60 23.00 -16.35
CA PRO A 160 0.38 23.32 -17.07
C PRO A 160 -0.60 24.02 -16.12
N THR A 161 -1.04 25.23 -16.46
CA THR A 161 -2.12 25.95 -15.79
C THR A 161 -3.48 25.55 -16.38
N PHE A 162 -3.77 24.26 -16.46
CA PHE A 162 -5.08 23.79 -16.90
C PHE A 162 -5.88 23.33 -15.68
N GLU A 163 -7.08 23.89 -15.50
CA GLU A 163 -8.12 23.24 -14.70
C GLU A 163 -8.46 21.94 -15.45
N TRP A 164 -8.16 20.80 -14.83
CA TRP A 164 -8.44 19.49 -15.41
C TRP A 164 -9.78 18.99 -14.87
N ASP A 165 -10.72 18.67 -15.77
CA ASP A 165 -11.93 17.95 -15.39
C ASP A 165 -11.56 16.49 -15.11
N PHE A 166 -11.63 16.08 -13.84
CA PHE A 166 -11.33 14.71 -13.44
C PHE A 166 -12.42 13.73 -13.89
N ASP A 167 -12.12 12.92 -14.91
CA ASP A 167 -12.91 11.75 -15.28
C ASP A 167 -12.21 10.45 -14.84
N VAL A 168 -12.90 9.65 -14.01
CA VAL A 168 -12.37 8.39 -13.48
C VAL A 168 -12.08 7.39 -14.59
N ALA A 169 -12.95 7.30 -15.60
CA ALA A 169 -12.84 6.31 -16.67
C ALA A 169 -11.70 6.66 -17.63
N GLU A 170 -11.54 7.93 -17.96
CA GLU A 170 -10.43 8.46 -18.78
C GLU A 170 -9.10 8.27 -18.06
N THR A 171 -9.00 8.72 -16.80
CA THR A 171 -7.80 8.52 -15.97
C THR A 171 -7.41 7.04 -15.90
N ALA A 172 -8.38 6.18 -15.62
CA ALA A 172 -8.18 4.74 -15.56
C ALA A 172 -7.73 4.15 -16.91
N ALA A 173 -8.25 4.65 -18.03
CA ALA A 173 -7.82 4.22 -19.37
C ALA A 173 -6.36 4.60 -19.64
N CYS A 174 -5.97 5.85 -19.39
CA CYS A 174 -4.59 6.30 -19.54
C CYS A 174 -3.62 5.46 -18.72
N GLN A 175 -3.97 5.13 -17.47
CA GLN A 175 -3.12 4.29 -16.62
C GLN A 175 -3.02 2.85 -17.12
N ARG A 176 -4.11 2.25 -17.62
CA ARG A 176 -4.07 0.91 -18.22
C ARG A 176 -3.15 0.88 -19.44
N ASP A 177 -3.26 1.87 -20.32
CA ASP A 177 -2.46 1.96 -21.52
C ASP A 177 -0.96 2.11 -21.20
N ALA A 178 -0.63 2.89 -20.16
CA ALA A 178 0.73 3.10 -19.70
C ALA A 178 1.45 1.80 -19.25
N PHE A 179 0.70 0.78 -18.82
CA PHE A 179 1.22 -0.51 -18.37
C PHE A 179 0.73 -1.70 -19.22
N ALA A 180 0.11 -1.45 -20.38
CA ALA A 180 -0.41 -2.52 -21.23
C ALA A 180 0.69 -3.50 -21.68
N THR A 181 1.89 -2.98 -21.92
CA THR A 181 3.07 -3.75 -22.34
C THR A 181 3.81 -4.43 -21.19
N SER A 182 3.54 -4.09 -19.92
CA SER A 182 4.17 -4.73 -18.76
C SER A 182 3.50 -6.04 -18.35
N ARG A 183 2.48 -6.49 -19.10
CA ARG A 183 1.75 -7.73 -18.81
C ARG A 183 2.69 -8.94 -18.93
N ARG A 184 2.99 -9.54 -17.78
CA ARG A 184 3.54 -10.88 -17.66
C ARG A 184 2.80 -11.63 -16.56
N ALA A 185 2.69 -12.94 -16.70
CA ALA A 185 2.18 -13.79 -15.64
C ALA A 185 3.09 -13.71 -14.41
N LEU A 186 2.50 -13.61 -13.23
CA LEU A 186 3.22 -13.80 -11.99
C LEU A 186 3.51 -15.29 -11.79
N SER A 187 4.73 -15.61 -11.37
CA SER A 187 4.95 -16.94 -10.80
C SER A 187 4.11 -17.11 -9.53
N ARG A 188 3.87 -18.35 -9.13
CA ARG A 188 3.09 -18.66 -7.93
C ARG A 188 3.65 -17.99 -6.68
N ASP A 189 4.97 -17.94 -6.54
CA ASP A 189 5.64 -17.35 -5.40
C ASP A 189 5.59 -15.82 -5.43
N GLU A 190 5.66 -15.22 -6.63
CA GLU A 190 5.46 -13.77 -6.79
C GLU A 190 4.04 -13.35 -6.47
N LEU A 191 3.03 -14.10 -6.95
CA LEU A 191 1.63 -13.83 -6.64
C LEU A 191 1.38 -13.94 -5.14
N ARG A 192 1.83 -15.03 -4.49
CA ARG A 192 1.69 -15.18 -3.04
C ARG A 192 2.37 -14.06 -2.28
N ARG A 193 3.57 -13.64 -2.70
CA ARG A 193 4.28 -12.56 -2.03
C ARG A 193 3.55 -11.22 -2.17
N SER A 194 3.12 -10.86 -3.37
CA SER A 194 2.35 -9.63 -3.58
C SER A 194 0.99 -9.68 -2.88
N LEU A 195 0.36 -10.87 -2.78
CA LEU A 195 -0.86 -11.07 -2.02
C LEU A 195 -0.65 -10.87 -0.51
N PHE A 196 0.46 -11.36 0.04
CA PHE A 196 0.86 -11.06 1.42
C PHE A 196 0.97 -9.55 1.64
N ASP A 197 1.69 -8.83 0.78
CA ASP A 197 1.89 -7.39 0.89
C ASP A 197 0.54 -6.64 0.81
N MET A 198 -0.38 -7.06 -0.08
CA MET A 198 -1.74 -6.51 -0.19
C MET A 198 -2.57 -6.74 1.07
N VAL A 199 -2.60 -7.97 1.59
CA VAL A 199 -3.34 -8.32 2.81
C VAL A 199 -2.78 -7.59 4.03
N LEU A 200 -1.45 -7.41 4.10
CA LEU A 200 -0.81 -6.62 5.14
C LEU A 200 -1.24 -5.14 5.06
N GLY A 201 -1.32 -4.57 3.87
CA GLY A 201 -1.88 -3.24 3.64
C GLY A 201 -3.31 -3.12 4.12
N THR A 202 -4.16 -4.11 3.84
CA THR A 202 -5.54 -4.16 4.36
C THR A 202 -5.59 -4.22 5.87
N TRP A 203 -4.75 -5.05 6.50
CA TRP A 203 -4.67 -5.10 7.95
C TRP A 203 -4.31 -3.76 8.58
N VAL A 204 -3.35 -3.01 7.99
CA VAL A 204 -3.00 -1.66 8.46
C VAL A 204 -4.20 -0.71 8.41
N HIS A 205 -5.03 -0.80 7.37
CA HIS A 205 -6.27 -0.01 7.29
C HIS A 205 -7.20 -0.35 8.46
N LEU A 206 -7.45 -1.64 8.69
CA LEU A 206 -8.32 -2.09 9.78
C LEU A 206 -7.77 -1.71 11.16
N LEU A 207 -6.46 -1.77 11.34
CA LEU A 207 -5.77 -1.36 12.56
C LEU A 207 -5.93 0.14 12.81
N ALA A 208 -5.79 0.95 11.76
CA ALA A 208 -6.01 2.39 11.81
C ALA A 208 -7.45 2.70 12.23
N ASP A 209 -8.45 2.15 11.53
CA ASP A 209 -9.85 2.36 11.84
C ASP A 209 -10.21 1.89 13.26
N CYS A 210 -9.70 0.75 13.69
CA CYS A 210 -9.88 0.24 15.06
C CYS A 210 -9.36 1.24 16.09
N THR A 211 -8.16 1.78 15.87
CA THR A 211 -7.49 2.69 16.80
C THR A 211 -8.13 4.08 16.80
N TRP A 212 -8.44 4.65 15.63
CA TRP A 212 -9.16 5.92 15.52
C TRP A 212 -10.55 5.84 16.16
N ASN A 213 -11.31 4.77 15.88
CA ASN A 213 -12.63 4.61 16.46
C ASN A 213 -12.57 4.39 17.97
N GLN A 214 -11.57 3.67 18.50
CA GLN A 214 -11.36 3.54 19.93
C GLN A 214 -11.03 4.89 20.58
N ALA A 215 -10.07 5.64 20.03
CA ALA A 215 -9.68 6.93 20.59
C ALA A 215 -10.82 7.94 20.60
N VAL A 216 -11.68 7.93 19.57
CA VAL A 216 -12.90 8.75 19.53
C VAL A 216 -13.91 8.28 20.59
N SER A 217 -14.12 6.97 20.75
CA SER A 217 -14.99 6.45 21.81
C SER A 217 -14.52 6.89 23.20
N ASP A 218 -13.22 6.74 23.49
CA ASP A 218 -12.66 7.12 24.79
C ASP A 218 -12.83 8.62 25.07
N LEU A 219 -12.70 9.45 24.04
CA LEU A 219 -12.92 10.90 24.14
C LEU A 219 -14.39 11.24 24.42
N ILE A 220 -15.34 10.57 23.77
CA ILE A 220 -16.78 10.75 24.01
C ILE A 220 -17.12 10.37 25.45
N ASP A 221 -16.64 9.20 25.89
CA ASP A 221 -16.88 8.69 27.23
C ASP A 221 -16.32 9.63 28.30
N ALA A 222 -15.11 10.17 28.08
CA ALA A 222 -14.49 11.15 28.98
C ALA A 222 -15.26 12.49 29.05
N ARG A 223 -15.95 12.88 27.97
CA ARG A 223 -16.78 14.10 27.93
C ARG A 223 -18.20 13.88 28.44
N GLY A 224 -18.61 12.62 28.67
CA GLY A 224 -19.99 12.28 29.03
C GLY A 224 -21.01 12.62 27.93
N GLU A 225 -20.54 12.76 26.68
CA GLU A 225 -21.39 13.07 25.53
C GLU A 225 -22.04 11.80 24.97
N GLN A 226 -23.19 11.95 24.30
CA GLN A 226 -23.82 10.83 23.58
C GLN A 226 -23.60 10.99 22.08
N PRO A 227 -23.31 9.90 21.34
CA PRO A 227 -23.23 9.95 19.89
C PRO A 227 -24.50 10.53 19.27
N SER A 228 -24.36 11.60 18.49
CA SER A 228 -25.46 12.28 17.81
C SER A 228 -25.16 12.47 16.33
N ARG A 229 -26.18 12.87 15.55
CA ARG A 229 -25.99 13.23 14.13
C ARG A 229 -24.98 14.37 13.99
N ASP A 230 -25.09 15.40 14.82
CA ASP A 230 -24.20 16.55 14.78
C ASP A 230 -22.78 16.18 15.16
N PHE A 231 -22.61 15.30 16.16
CA PHE A 231 -21.31 14.71 16.49
C PHE A 231 -20.69 14.02 15.27
N ARG A 232 -21.46 13.18 14.56
CA ARG A 232 -20.99 12.46 13.37
C ARG A 232 -20.56 13.42 12.25
N ILE A 233 -21.32 14.50 12.03
CA ILE A 233 -21.00 15.52 11.02
C ILE A 233 -19.71 16.27 11.38
N LYS A 234 -19.55 16.67 12.64
CA LYS A 234 -18.34 17.36 13.12
C LYS A 234 -17.12 16.45 13.04
N LYS A 235 -17.21 15.21 13.57
CA LYS A 235 -16.17 14.17 13.44
C LYS A 235 -15.75 14.04 11.98
N GLN A 236 -16.71 13.80 11.08
CA GLN A 236 -16.37 13.57 9.69
C GLN A 236 -15.67 14.77 9.04
N GLY A 237 -16.09 15.99 9.37
CA GLY A 237 -15.44 17.21 8.86
C GLY A 237 -14.04 17.41 9.42
N ASP A 238 -13.81 17.10 10.70
CA ASP A 238 -12.47 17.23 11.31
C ASP A 238 -11.49 16.20 10.72
N PHE A 239 -11.94 14.96 10.48
CA PHE A 239 -11.12 13.93 9.81
C PHE A 239 -10.81 14.30 8.35
N ASP A 240 -11.76 14.89 7.61
CA ASP A 240 -11.51 15.39 6.25
C ASP A 240 -10.48 16.52 6.25
N LEU A 241 -10.60 17.47 7.19
CA LEU A 241 -9.66 18.58 7.32
C LEU A 241 -8.26 18.10 7.72
N PHE A 242 -8.16 17.15 8.66
CA PHE A 242 -6.88 16.54 9.03
C PHE A 242 -6.26 15.76 7.87
N GLY A 243 -7.06 14.97 7.14
CA GLY A 243 -6.59 14.28 5.94
C GLY A 243 -5.98 15.25 4.92
N LYS A 244 -6.61 16.41 4.72
CA LYS A 244 -6.13 17.47 3.83
C LYS A 244 -4.93 18.26 4.34
N SER A 245 -4.54 18.11 5.60
CA SER A 245 -3.32 18.75 6.13
C SER A 245 -2.08 17.86 6.00
N LEU A 246 -2.25 16.57 5.71
CA LEU A 246 -1.15 15.63 5.53
C LEU A 246 -0.49 15.81 4.16
N GLU A 247 0.84 15.74 4.10
CA GLU A 247 1.56 15.65 2.84
C GLU A 247 1.46 14.23 2.28
N LEU A 248 0.98 14.11 1.04
CA LEU A 248 0.85 12.85 0.32
C LEU A 248 1.73 12.87 -0.92
N ASP A 249 2.31 11.72 -1.24
CA ASP A 249 3.23 11.55 -2.36
C ASP A 249 2.99 10.24 -3.10
N LEU A 250 2.66 9.15 -2.40
CA LEU A 250 2.52 7.83 -2.99
C LEU A 250 1.09 7.54 -3.44
N MET A 251 0.97 6.91 -4.61
CA MET A 251 -0.30 6.45 -5.17
C MET A 251 -0.13 5.07 -5.84
N PRO A 252 -1.14 4.20 -5.81
CA PRO A 252 -1.05 2.87 -6.42
C PRO A 252 -0.99 2.97 -7.94
N ARG A 253 -0.11 2.17 -8.58
CA ARG A 253 -0.01 2.04 -10.03
C ARG A 253 -0.93 0.94 -10.53
N LEU A 254 -1.80 1.27 -11.48
CA LEU A 254 -2.63 0.30 -12.18
C LEU A 254 -1.78 -0.55 -13.13
N THR A 255 -1.40 -1.75 -12.68
CA THR A 255 -0.62 -2.72 -13.46
C THR A 255 -1.42 -4.01 -13.68
N PRO A 256 -1.12 -4.79 -14.74
CA PRO A 256 -1.71 -6.11 -14.92
C PRO A 256 -1.49 -7.03 -13.71
N GLN A 257 -0.33 -6.93 -13.06
CA GLN A 257 0.02 -7.69 -11.85
C GLN A 257 -0.84 -7.28 -10.65
N LEU A 258 -1.08 -5.99 -10.44
CA LEU A 258 -1.96 -5.52 -9.35
C LEU A 258 -3.38 -6.06 -9.52
N ILE A 259 -3.89 -6.11 -10.75
CA ILE A 259 -5.21 -6.70 -11.07
C ILE A 259 -5.23 -8.19 -10.74
N GLU A 260 -4.18 -8.93 -11.12
CA GLU A 260 -4.05 -10.37 -10.83
C GLU A 260 -4.02 -10.64 -9.31
N VAL A 261 -3.27 -9.84 -8.54
CA VAL A 261 -3.19 -9.97 -7.08
C VAL A 261 -4.54 -9.61 -6.42
N ALA A 262 -5.20 -8.55 -6.88
CA ALA A 262 -6.48 -8.10 -6.34
C ALA A 262 -7.62 -9.12 -6.57
N ALA A 263 -7.60 -9.81 -7.72
CA ALA A 263 -8.52 -10.91 -7.99
C ALA A 263 -8.31 -12.10 -7.05
N ALA A 264 -7.10 -12.28 -6.51
CA ALA A 264 -6.76 -13.32 -5.54
C ALA A 264 -6.99 -12.93 -4.08
N PHE A 265 -7.58 -11.76 -3.80
CA PHE A 265 -7.82 -11.29 -2.43
C PHE A 265 -8.70 -12.29 -1.65
N PRO A 266 -8.26 -12.76 -0.46
CA PRO A 266 -8.82 -13.97 0.16
C PRO A 266 -10.21 -13.77 0.77
N GLN A 267 -10.59 -12.53 1.08
CA GLN A 267 -11.87 -12.27 1.72
C GLN A 267 -13.03 -12.16 0.71
N TYR A 268 -12.73 -11.60 -0.47
CA TYR A 268 -13.64 -11.46 -1.60
C TYR A 268 -12.83 -11.07 -2.85
N GLU A 269 -13.30 -11.45 -4.03
CA GLU A 269 -12.67 -11.04 -5.29
C GLU A 269 -12.84 -9.53 -5.52
N ILE A 270 -11.78 -8.88 -6.00
CA ILE A 270 -11.81 -7.48 -6.46
C ILE A 270 -11.67 -7.45 -7.97
N ASP A 271 -12.72 -7.00 -8.65
CA ASP A 271 -12.76 -6.96 -10.11
C ASP A 271 -11.85 -5.85 -10.69
N ALA A 272 -11.38 -6.05 -11.93
CA ALA A 272 -10.45 -5.15 -12.60
C ALA A 272 -10.98 -3.72 -12.78
N ALA A 273 -12.29 -3.52 -12.92
CA ALA A 273 -12.87 -2.19 -13.06
C ALA A 273 -12.80 -1.44 -11.73
N SER A 274 -13.07 -2.13 -10.62
CA SER A 274 -12.92 -1.59 -9.26
C SER A 274 -11.45 -1.27 -8.93
N VAL A 275 -10.49 -2.12 -9.33
CA VAL A 275 -9.05 -1.81 -9.21
C VAL A 275 -8.70 -0.54 -9.99
N SER A 276 -9.18 -0.44 -11.23
CA SER A 276 -8.91 0.71 -12.10
C SER A 276 -9.47 2.02 -11.53
N ALA A 277 -10.73 2.01 -11.09
CA ALA A 277 -11.37 3.17 -10.50
C ALA A 277 -10.68 3.60 -9.20
N THR A 278 -10.31 2.64 -8.35
CA THR A 278 -9.57 2.88 -7.11
C THR A 278 -8.23 3.57 -7.38
N CYS A 279 -7.46 3.10 -8.37
CA CYS A 279 -6.18 3.73 -8.73
C CYS A 279 -6.37 5.16 -9.26
N ALA A 280 -7.38 5.39 -10.12
CA ALA A 280 -7.70 6.73 -10.62
C ALA A 280 -8.07 7.70 -9.49
N ILE A 281 -8.94 7.28 -8.57
CA ILE A 281 -9.38 8.11 -7.44
C ILE A 281 -8.22 8.41 -6.48
N ALA A 282 -7.38 7.42 -6.17
CA ALA A 282 -6.19 7.63 -5.34
C ALA A 282 -5.20 8.59 -6.00
N HIS A 283 -4.99 8.47 -7.31
CA HIS A 283 -4.16 9.37 -8.10
C HIS A 283 -4.65 10.82 -8.04
N GLU A 284 -5.95 11.04 -8.13
CA GLU A 284 -6.54 12.38 -8.03
C GLU A 284 -6.48 12.93 -6.60
N THR A 285 -6.77 12.06 -5.63
CA THR A 285 -6.71 12.41 -4.21
C THR A 285 -5.33 12.94 -3.85
N VAL A 286 -4.25 12.26 -4.27
CA VAL A 286 -2.88 12.71 -3.96
C VAL A 286 -2.51 13.99 -4.73
N ARG A 287 -2.93 14.14 -6.00
CA ARG A 287 -2.60 15.31 -6.82
C ARG A 287 -3.27 16.60 -6.36
N THR A 288 -4.51 16.51 -5.89
CA THR A 288 -5.30 17.65 -5.43
C THR A 288 -5.18 17.91 -3.93
N ASN A 289 -4.46 17.05 -3.21
CA ASN A 289 -4.21 17.24 -1.80
C ASN A 289 -3.14 18.31 -1.58
N HIS A 290 -3.62 19.54 -1.38
CA HIS A 290 -2.80 20.69 -1.01
C HIS A 290 -2.89 20.92 0.51
N PRO A 291 -1.80 20.70 1.27
CA PRO A 291 -1.79 20.82 2.72
C PRO A 291 -2.39 22.14 3.22
N VAL A 292 -3.50 22.05 3.93
CA VAL A 292 -4.14 23.22 4.56
C VAL A 292 -3.48 23.51 5.91
N THR A 293 -2.85 24.67 6.05
CA THR A 293 -2.27 25.14 7.33
C THR A 293 -3.32 25.84 8.19
N GLY A 294 -3.28 25.66 9.51
CA GLY A 294 -4.14 26.40 10.45
C GLY A 294 -5.59 25.87 10.52
N ALA A 295 -5.75 24.56 10.40
CA ALA A 295 -7.05 23.88 10.49
C ALA A 295 -7.79 24.19 11.81
N ALA A 296 -8.99 24.76 11.70
CA ALA A 296 -9.88 24.99 12.85
C ALA A 296 -10.85 23.79 13.00
N TYR A 297 -10.45 22.82 13.81
CA TYR A 297 -11.28 21.65 14.13
C TYR A 297 -12.48 22.01 15.03
N ARG A 298 -13.58 21.27 14.90
CA ARG A 298 -14.86 21.58 15.58
C ARG A 298 -15.18 20.67 16.77
N LEU A 299 -14.57 19.49 16.83
CA LEU A 299 -14.82 18.46 17.82
C LEU A 299 -13.52 17.92 18.41
N LEU A 300 -12.55 17.65 17.53
CA LEU A 300 -11.22 17.15 17.84
C LEU A 300 -10.21 18.31 17.81
N ASP A 301 -8.95 18.04 18.13
CA ASP A 301 -7.86 19.01 18.08
C ASP A 301 -6.59 18.39 17.48
N GLU A 302 -5.60 19.25 17.23
CA GLU A 302 -4.33 18.85 16.61
C GLU A 302 -3.57 17.84 17.48
N GLU A 303 -3.63 17.96 18.81
CA GLU A 303 -3.00 17.04 19.74
C GLU A 303 -3.62 15.64 19.63
N PHE A 304 -4.95 15.55 19.58
CA PHE A 304 -5.67 14.31 19.36
C PHE A 304 -5.21 13.63 18.06
N PHE A 305 -5.20 14.37 16.96
CA PHE A 305 -4.82 13.80 15.66
C PHE A 305 -3.35 13.36 15.64
N SER A 306 -2.43 14.20 16.09
CA SER A 306 -1.00 13.88 16.12
C SER A 306 -0.71 12.65 16.97
N ARG A 307 -1.30 12.57 18.18
CA ARG A 307 -1.13 11.44 19.10
C ARG A 307 -1.67 10.14 18.52
N VAL A 308 -2.90 10.15 18.00
CA VAL A 308 -3.54 8.92 17.50
C VAL A 308 -2.90 8.47 16.19
N PHE A 309 -2.50 9.41 15.31
CA PHE A 309 -1.75 9.09 14.10
C PHE A 309 -0.42 8.41 14.44
N ALA A 310 0.34 8.94 15.40
CA ALA A 310 1.57 8.32 15.89
C ALA A 310 1.32 6.92 16.48
N GLU A 311 0.25 6.77 17.27
CA GLU A 311 -0.10 5.49 17.89
C GLU A 311 -0.46 4.41 16.87
N VAL A 312 -1.23 4.73 15.82
CA VAL A 312 -1.54 3.77 14.75
C VAL A 312 -0.26 3.20 14.13
N ASN A 313 0.68 4.08 13.77
CA ASN A 313 1.94 3.66 13.16
C ASN A 313 2.80 2.85 14.14
N ALA A 314 2.92 3.30 15.40
CA ALA A 314 3.68 2.59 16.42
C ALA A 314 3.09 1.21 16.73
N ARG A 315 1.76 1.10 16.75
CA ARG A 315 1.05 -0.16 16.97
C ARG A 315 1.25 -1.14 15.81
N ALA A 316 1.20 -0.66 14.57
CA ALA A 316 1.48 -1.50 13.40
C ALA A 316 2.88 -2.12 13.47
N GLU A 317 3.88 -1.32 13.85
CA GLU A 317 5.25 -1.79 14.02
C GLU A 317 5.38 -2.81 15.16
N ARG A 318 4.81 -2.53 16.33
CA ARG A 318 4.86 -3.45 17.48
C ARG A 318 4.18 -4.79 17.19
N GLU A 319 3.01 -4.78 16.55
CA GLU A 319 2.27 -6.01 16.23
C GLU A 319 3.00 -6.84 15.17
N MET A 320 3.65 -6.21 14.19
CA MET A 320 4.48 -6.91 13.20
C MET A 320 5.77 -7.48 13.78
N GLU A 321 6.47 -6.71 14.62
CA GLU A 321 7.66 -7.18 15.34
C GLU A 321 7.31 -8.39 16.21
N TYR A 322 6.24 -8.30 16.99
CA TYR A 322 5.79 -9.40 17.83
C TYR A 322 5.42 -10.66 17.03
N ALA A 323 4.80 -10.49 15.86
CA ALA A 323 4.48 -11.61 14.99
C ALA A 323 5.74 -12.37 14.54
N GLY A 324 6.85 -11.67 14.26
CA GLY A 324 8.13 -12.28 13.85
C GLY A 324 8.88 -13.02 14.96
N THR A 325 8.56 -12.76 16.23
CA THR A 325 9.21 -13.41 17.38
C THR A 325 8.53 -14.72 17.85
N ARG A 326 7.46 -15.17 17.18
CA ARG A 326 6.63 -16.32 17.57
C ARG A 326 6.65 -17.48 16.59
#